data_AF-A4GRL9-F1
#
_entry.id   AF-A4GRL9-F1
#
_cell.length_a   1.000
_cell.length_b   1.000
_cell.length_c   1.000
_cell.angle_alpha   90.00
_cell.angle_beta   90.00
_cell.angle_gamma   90.00
#
_symmetry.space_group_name_H-M   'P 1'
#
loop_
_entity.id
_entity.type
_entity.pdbx_description
1 polymer ?
#
loop_
_entity_poly.entity_id
_entity_poly.type
_entity_poly.pdbx_seq_one_letter_code
_entity_poly.pdbx_strand_id
1 'polypeptide(L)'
;APTREDRIGICTGIFRTDGVPFEDIVKLVDTFPGQSIDFFGALRARVYDDEVRKWAVGVGVERIGRNLVNSKESPPTFDQPKMTIEKLLEYGNMLVMEQENVKRVKLVTSI
;
A
#
# COMPACT_ATOMS: atom_id res chain seq x y z
N ALA A 1 -13.86 5.88 19.39
CA ALA A 1 -13.00 5.21 18.39
C ALA A 1 -13.78 4.03 17.81
N PRO A 2 -13.62 3.70 16.51
CA PRO A 2 -14.30 2.55 15.92
C PRO A 2 -13.93 1.27 16.67
N THR A 3 -14.89 0.35 16.78
CA THR A 3 -14.66 -0.96 17.40
C THR A 3 -13.71 -1.80 16.54
N ARG A 4 -13.19 -2.89 17.10
CA ARG A 4 -12.39 -3.86 16.33
C ARG A 4 -13.17 -4.38 15.11
N GLU A 5 -14.45 -4.68 15.28
CA GLU A 5 -15.33 -5.17 14.21
C GLU A 5 -15.53 -4.11 13.12
N ASP A 6 -15.73 -2.85 13.50
CA ASP A 6 -15.79 -1.74 12.53
C ASP A 6 -14.51 -1.65 11.71
N ARG A 7 -13.34 -1.74 12.37
CA ARG A 7 -12.04 -1.70 11.69
C ARG A 7 -11.87 -2.85 10.71
N ILE A 8 -12.25 -4.08 11.09
CA ILE A 8 -12.21 -5.26 10.22
C ILE A 8 -13.16 -5.07 9.03
N GLY A 9 -14.39 -4.61 9.27
CA GLY A 9 -15.37 -4.38 8.20
C GLY A 9 -14.91 -3.33 7.19
N ILE A 10 -14.35 -2.22 7.66
CA ILE A 10 -13.81 -1.18 6.80
C ILE A 10 -12.57 -1.68 6.04
N CYS A 11 -11.65 -2.39 6.71
CA CYS A 11 -10.46 -2.94 6.06
C CYS A 11 -10.83 -3.98 4.98
N THR A 12 -11.86 -4.80 5.24
CA THR A 12 -12.42 -5.72 4.24
C THR A 12 -12.94 -4.97 3.01
N GLY A 13 -13.56 -3.80 3.20
CA GLY A 13 -13.97 -2.92 2.11
C GLY A 13 -12.79 -2.37 1.30
N ILE A 14 -11.70 -1.98 1.96
CA ILE A 14 -10.48 -1.44 1.33
C ILE A 14 -9.85 -2.48 0.39
N PHE A 15 -9.75 -3.73 0.82
CA PHE A 15 -9.10 -4.82 0.07
C PHE A 15 -10.07 -5.68 -0.76
N ARG A 16 -11.34 -5.26 -0.89
CA ARG A 16 -12.41 -6.04 -1.52
C ARG A 16 -12.07 -6.55 -2.92
N THR A 17 -11.35 -5.75 -3.69
CA THR A 17 -10.98 -6.07 -5.08
C THR A 17 -9.68 -6.86 -5.20
N ASP A 18 -8.99 -7.12 -4.09
CA ASP A 18 -7.62 -7.62 -4.13
C ASP A 18 -7.51 -9.09 -3.70
N GLY A 19 -8.64 -9.73 -3.41
CA GLY A 19 -8.71 -11.17 -3.13
C GLY A 19 -8.04 -11.60 -1.82
N VAL A 20 -7.89 -10.69 -0.85
CA VAL A 20 -7.29 -11.00 0.45
C VAL A 20 -8.26 -11.87 1.28
N PRO A 21 -7.82 -13.02 1.83
CA PRO A 21 -8.64 -13.81 2.73
C PRO A 21 -9.11 -13.01 3.94
N PHE A 22 -10.35 -13.24 4.39
CA PHE A 22 -10.89 -12.53 5.55
C PHE A 22 -10.03 -12.71 6.81
N GLU A 23 -9.50 -13.92 7.03
CA GLU A 23 -8.58 -14.22 8.12
C GLU A 23 -7.29 -13.39 8.09
N ASP A 24 -6.77 -13.10 6.90
CA ASP A 24 -5.60 -12.25 6.70
C ASP A 24 -5.93 -10.79 6.98
N ILE A 25 -7.13 -10.32 6.61
CA ILE A 25 -7.61 -8.97 6.98
C ILE A 25 -7.71 -8.84 8.50
N VAL A 26 -8.26 -9.84 9.17
CA VAL A 26 -8.36 -9.85 10.64
C VAL A 26 -6.95 -9.79 11.27
N LYS A 27 -6.04 -10.65 10.82
CA LYS A 27 -4.64 -10.68 11.28
C LYS A 27 -3.94 -9.35 11.04
N LEU A 28 -4.15 -8.73 9.89
CA LEU A 28 -3.57 -7.43 9.54
C LEU A 28 -4.06 -6.31 10.47
N VAL A 29 -5.37 -6.24 10.70
CA VAL A 29 -5.97 -5.22 11.59
C VAL A 29 -5.52 -5.39 13.03
N ASP A 30 -5.40 -6.63 13.49
CA ASP A 30 -4.94 -6.97 14.84
C ASP A 30 -3.44 -6.71 15.04
N THR A 31 -2.63 -6.83 13.98
CA THR A 31 -1.20 -6.53 14.03
C THR A 31 -0.92 -5.03 14.16
N PHE A 32 -1.81 -4.18 13.64
CA PHE A 32 -1.68 -2.72 13.66
C PHE A 32 -2.81 -2.03 14.45
N PRO A 33 -2.95 -2.28 15.77
CA PRO A 33 -4.10 -1.81 16.55
C PRO A 33 -4.14 -0.28 16.72
N GLY A 34 -2.98 0.39 16.72
CA GLY A 34 -2.86 1.84 16.88
C GLY A 34 -2.98 2.66 15.60
N GLN A 35 -3.14 2.00 14.44
CA GLN A 35 -3.19 2.68 13.14
C GLN A 35 -4.63 3.08 12.78
N SER A 36 -4.78 4.25 12.16
CA SER A 36 -6.07 4.74 11.64
C SER A 36 -6.54 3.91 10.44
N ILE A 37 -7.78 4.12 9.99
CA ILE A 37 -8.29 3.46 8.79
C ILE A 37 -7.49 3.86 7.54
N ASP A 38 -7.07 5.13 7.45
CA ASP A 38 -6.31 5.66 6.31
C ASP A 38 -4.97 4.93 6.12
N PHE A 39 -4.38 4.39 7.20
CA PHE A 39 -3.18 3.57 7.13
C PHE A 39 -3.36 2.36 6.20
N PHE A 40 -4.50 1.67 6.26
CA PHE A 40 -4.75 0.49 5.43
C PHE A 40 -4.97 0.86 3.96
N GLY A 41 -5.55 2.03 3.70
CA GLY A 41 -5.63 2.60 2.34
C GLY A 41 -4.23 2.94 1.79
N ALA A 42 -3.38 3.56 2.61
CA ALA A 42 -1.99 3.86 2.25
C ALA A 42 -1.15 2.58 2.05
N LEU A 43 -1.38 1.55 2.87
CA LEU A 43 -0.76 0.23 2.72
C LEU A 43 -1.11 -0.39 1.37
N ARG A 44 -2.40 -0.41 1.03
CA ARG A 44 -2.87 -0.90 -0.27
C ARG A 44 -2.20 -0.14 -1.42
N ALA A 45 -2.22 1.19 -1.37
CA ALA A 45 -1.61 2.03 -2.41
C ALA A 45 -0.11 1.76 -2.56
N ARG A 46 0.63 1.61 -1.45
CA ARG A 46 2.07 1.35 -1.49
C ARG A 46 2.43 0.05 -2.22
N VAL A 47 1.61 -0.99 -2.09
CA VAL A 47 1.83 -2.25 -2.82
C VAL A 47 1.64 -2.06 -4.32
N TYR A 48 0.63 -1.29 -4.75
CA TYR A 48 0.44 -0.94 -6.16
C TYR A 48 1.57 -0.06 -6.69
N ASP A 49 2.01 0.94 -5.92
CA ASP A 49 3.12 1.82 -6.29
C ASP A 49 4.42 1.04 -6.56
N ASP A 50 4.68 -0.02 -5.79
CA ASP A 50 5.86 -0.86 -5.99
C ASP A 50 5.81 -1.65 -7.31
N GLU A 51 4.62 -2.14 -7.72
CA GLU A 51 4.47 -2.78 -9.03
C GLU A 51 4.64 -1.79 -10.19
N VAL A 52 4.10 -0.58 -10.06
CA VAL A 52 4.31 0.50 -11.04
C VAL A 52 5.79 0.87 -11.10
N ARG A 53 6.49 0.93 -9.97
CA ARG A 53 7.93 1.17 -9.92
C ARG A 53 8.73 0.07 -10.61
N LYS A 54 8.42 -1.21 -10.35
CA LYS A 54 9.08 -2.34 -11.03
C LYS A 54 8.90 -2.27 -12.54
N TRP A 55 7.69 -1.97 -12.99
CA TRP A 55 7.40 -1.75 -14.41
C TRP A 55 8.22 -0.59 -14.98
N ALA A 56 8.23 0.56 -14.31
CA ALA A 56 8.96 1.75 -14.73
C ALA A 56 10.47 1.49 -14.88
N VAL A 57 11.06 0.77 -13.92
CA VAL A 57 12.47 0.34 -13.97
C VAL A 57 12.70 -0.65 -15.11
N GLY A 58 11.80 -1.61 -15.32
CA GLY A 58 11.91 -2.62 -16.38
C GLY A 58 11.79 -2.03 -17.80
N VAL A 59 10.97 -1.01 -17.99
CA VAL A 59 10.79 -0.31 -19.27
C VAL A 59 11.94 0.66 -19.58
N GLY A 60 12.61 1.18 -18.55
CA GLY A 60 13.56 2.28 -18.66
C GLY A 60 12.87 3.63 -18.55
N VAL A 61 13.32 4.47 -17.62
CA VAL A 61 12.66 5.75 -17.26
C VAL A 61 12.53 6.68 -18.46
N GLU A 62 13.52 6.67 -19.34
CA GLU A 62 13.56 7.45 -20.57
C GLU A 62 12.50 7.04 -21.60
N ARG A 63 11.95 5.82 -21.51
CA ARG A 63 10.96 5.27 -22.45
C ARG A 63 9.52 5.37 -21.95
N ILE A 64 9.31 5.69 -20.67
CA ILE A 64 8.00 5.80 -20.03
C ILE A 64 7.06 6.73 -20.81
N GLY A 65 7.51 7.94 -21.15
CA GLY A 65 6.67 8.93 -21.84
C GLY A 65 6.20 8.49 -23.23
N ARG A 66 7.05 7.76 -23.97
CA ARG A 66 6.68 7.19 -25.28
C ARG A 66 5.66 6.07 -25.14
N ASN A 67 5.79 5.25 -24.10
CA ASN A 67 4.94 4.08 -23.89
C ASN A 67 3.59 4.42 -23.22
N LEU A 68 3.46 5.57 -22.55
CA LEU A 68 2.22 5.98 -21.87
C LEU A 68 1.41 7.04 -22.63
N VAL A 69 2.06 8.07 -23.20
CA VAL A 69 1.34 9.27 -23.68
C VAL A 69 1.38 9.40 -25.20
N ASN A 70 2.47 8.96 -25.84
CA ASN A 70 2.68 9.08 -27.28
C ASN A 70 2.75 7.72 -28.00
N SER A 71 2.08 6.71 -27.44
CA SER A 71 2.05 5.36 -28.01
C SER A 71 0.88 5.21 -28.99
N LYS A 72 1.12 4.49 -30.10
CA LYS A 72 0.04 3.98 -30.96
C LYS A 72 -0.51 2.63 -30.45
N GLU A 73 0.17 2.03 -29.49
CA GLU A 73 -0.23 0.81 -28.81
C GLU A 73 -1.03 1.15 -27.54
N SER A 74 -1.85 0.19 -27.08
CA SER A 74 -2.64 0.37 -25.86
C SER A 74 -1.74 0.67 -24.64
N PRO A 75 -2.21 1.48 -23.68
CA PRO A 75 -1.49 1.70 -22.43
C PRO A 75 -1.14 0.37 -21.75
N PRO A 76 -0.01 0.32 -21.02
CA PRO A 76 0.39 -0.88 -20.29
C PRO A 76 -0.74 -1.32 -19.35
N THR A 77 -1.16 -2.57 -19.49
CA THR A 77 -2.08 -3.21 -18.55
C THR A 77 -1.31 -3.71 -17.34
N PHE A 78 -1.77 -3.34 -16.15
CA PHE A 78 -1.18 -3.80 -14.91
C PHE A 78 -2.06 -4.90 -14.31
N ASP A 79 -1.46 -6.07 -14.09
CA ASP A 79 -2.10 -7.10 -13.29
C ASP A 79 -2.22 -6.62 -11.85
N GLN A 80 -3.32 -6.96 -11.19
CA GLN A 80 -3.46 -6.67 -9.76
C GLN A 80 -2.36 -7.40 -8.98
N PRO A 81 -1.65 -6.71 -8.07
CA PRO A 81 -0.64 -7.34 -7.23
C PRO A 81 -1.28 -8.40 -6.33
N LYS A 82 -0.55 -9.48 -6.09
CA LYS A 82 -0.92 -10.45 -5.06
C LYS A 82 -0.75 -9.80 -3.68
N MET A 83 -1.87 -9.60 -2.99
CA MET A 83 -1.91 -9.03 -1.63
C MET A 83 -1.79 -10.14 -0.58
N THR A 84 -0.66 -10.86 -0.55
CA THR A 84 -0.44 -11.89 0.48
C THR A 84 -0.22 -11.23 1.84
N ILE A 85 -0.59 -11.94 2.92
CA ILE A 85 -0.41 -11.43 4.28
C ILE A 85 1.04 -11.07 4.59
N GLU A 86 2.01 -11.84 4.10
CA GLU A 86 3.44 -11.56 4.29
C GLU A 86 3.81 -10.20 3.70
N LYS A 87 3.37 -9.93 2.46
CA LYS A 87 3.60 -8.65 1.78
C LYS A 87 2.93 -7.51 2.54
N LEU A 88 1.67 -7.68 2.94
CA LEU A 88 0.93 -6.66 3.68
C LEU A 88 1.58 -6.33 5.05
N LEU A 89 2.10 -7.33 5.75
CA LEU A 89 2.80 -7.14 7.02
C LEU A 89 4.17 -6.47 6.81
N GLU A 90 4.92 -6.86 5.79
CA GLU A 90 6.19 -6.22 5.44
C GLU A 90 6.00 -4.72 5.16
N TYR A 91 5.10 -4.39 4.22
CA TYR A 91 4.79 -3.01 3.88
C TYR A 91 4.17 -2.24 5.05
N GLY A 92 3.32 -2.89 5.85
CA GLY A 92 2.72 -2.28 7.03
C GLY A 92 3.79 -1.85 8.05
N ASN A 93 4.75 -2.73 8.35
CA ASN A 93 5.86 -2.40 9.25
C ASN A 93 6.74 -1.29 8.70
N MET A 94 7.04 -1.31 7.39
CA MET A 94 7.79 -0.25 6.73
C MET A 94 7.09 1.11 6.87
N LEU A 95 5.77 1.18 6.65
CA LEU A 95 4.99 2.42 6.82
C LEU A 95 5.01 2.91 8.28
N VAL A 96 4.93 2.01 9.26
CA VAL A 96 5.05 2.38 10.67
C VAL A 96 6.43 2.98 10.97
N MET A 97 7.50 2.37 10.46
CA MET A 97 8.86 2.91 10.62
C MET A 97 9.01 4.28 9.96
N GLU A 98 8.46 4.49 8.76
CA GLU A 98 8.43 5.81 8.10
C GLU A 98 7.71 6.85 8.95
N GLN A 99 6.56 6.52 9.53
CA GLN A 99 5.82 7.41 10.43
C GLN A 99 6.67 7.80 11.66
N GLU A 100 7.32 6.83 12.31
CA GLU A 100 8.16 7.08 13.48
C GLU A 100 9.38 7.95 13.13
N ASN A 101 9.99 7.73 11.97
CA ASN A 101 11.09 8.55 11.48
C ASN A 101 10.66 10.00 11.23
N VAL A 102 9.50 10.22 10.60
CA VAL A 102 8.96 11.57 10.39
C VAL A 102 8.69 12.29 11.72
N LYS A 103 8.13 11.58 12.71
CA LYS A 103 7.92 12.14 14.06
C LYS A 103 9.24 12.55 14.70
N ARG A 104 10.26 11.69 14.67
CA ARG A 104 11.60 11.99 15.21
C ARG A 104 12.25 13.20 14.54
N VAL A 105 12.25 13.27 13.21
CA VAL A 105 12.83 14.39 12.47
C VAL A 105 12.14 15.70 12.83
N LYS A 106 10.79 15.72 12.87
CA LYS A 106 10.03 16.91 13.25
C LYS A 106 10.36 17.39 14.66
N LEU A 107 10.48 16.46 15.62
CA LEU A 107 10.90 16.78 16.99
C LEU A 107 12.28 17.44 17.01
N VAL A 108 13.27 16.89 16.30
CA VAL A 108 14.64 17.43 16.23
C VAL A 108 14.70 18.82 15.60
N THR A 109 13.84 19.12 14.62
CA THR A 109 13.79 20.44 13.97
C THR A 109 12.98 21.50 14.72
N SER A 110 12.25 21.10 15.76
CA SER A 110 11.39 21.98 16.55
C SER A 110 12.01 22.37 17.91
N ILE A 111 13.27 21.98 18.14
CA ILE A 111 14.14 22.37 19.26
C ILE A 111 15.25 23.28 18.72
#